data_AF-A0A1G5API9-F1
#
_entry.id   AF-A0A1G5API9-F1
#
_cell.length_a   1.000
_cell.length_b   1.000
_cell.length_c   1.000
_cell.angle_alpha   90.00
_cell.angle_beta   90.00
_cell.angle_gamma   90.00
#
_symmetry.space_group_name_H-M   'P 1'
#
loop_
_entity.id
_entity.type
_entity.pdbx_description
1 polymer ?
#
loop_
_entity_poly.entity_id
_entity_poly.type
_entity_poly.pdbx_seq_one_letter_code
_entity_poly.pdbx_strand_id
1 'polypeptide(L)'
;MAFGKNFTIDIDKLAKDLGHLGEAADRVRLAGYGLAQPLLDLQVGQMRREVTRVANRKGSDHPEVAARQAALKRAEARIELFREEFERAQLAPAVIKSETGAGLWGRVAKEGHPAEGMIVIVAVDGQRIDFRCTDSRGAFAMEVPSGTPLTLSVRSREGAEFHRDPEGTVLKPGQQQFREIDLARNAQPPCTMPPPESAGADDTFPMIDIVDQEEATAKRVLLTQGLNLAERKEKRVKGSEGRILSQKPIAREWVRRGDKVSILVGAPAQIVVPPVVGMPIENARTILKESKLAIGKLTEVTAAREKIGFVLEQDPVEGAEVKYGSAVALQIGTFDKGHEIIVGIAKRTETLRHEADDKNIPKNFVIGQLEQAQVKDLASLDHFLALDRKSLQKLLGLRTLTQTDQMIAALKQARSEVDAQEG
;
A
#
# COMPACT_ATOMS: atom_id res chain seq x y z
N MET A 1 -33.38 -35.60 10.87
CA MET A 1 -33.62 -35.61 9.40
C MET A 1 -32.50 -34.82 8.75
N ALA A 2 -31.81 -35.43 7.78
CA ALA A 2 -30.55 -34.96 7.23
C ALA A 2 -30.72 -33.70 6.35
N PHE A 3 -30.12 -32.57 6.76
CA PHE A 3 -29.84 -31.44 5.88
C PHE A 3 -28.46 -31.63 5.27
N GLY A 4 -28.40 -32.50 4.25
CA GLY A 4 -27.19 -32.87 3.53
C GLY A 4 -27.42 -32.90 2.04
N LYS A 5 -27.72 -31.75 1.43
CA LYS A 5 -27.50 -31.51 0.00
C LYS A 5 -27.07 -30.06 -0.18
N ASN A 6 -25.81 -29.87 -0.58
CA ASN A 6 -25.33 -28.60 -1.11
C ASN A 6 -26.17 -28.26 -2.35
N PHE A 7 -27.03 -27.25 -2.24
CA PHE A 7 -27.64 -26.61 -3.40
C PHE A 7 -26.56 -25.72 -4.04
N THR A 8 -25.71 -26.32 -4.86
CA THR A 8 -24.86 -25.58 -5.80
C THR A 8 -25.75 -25.15 -6.96
N ILE A 9 -26.14 -23.88 -6.99
CA ILE A 9 -26.75 -23.28 -8.17
C ILE A 9 -25.63 -23.16 -9.22
N ASP A 10 -25.75 -23.92 -10.29
CA ASP A 10 -24.87 -23.81 -11.44
C ASP A 10 -25.25 -22.55 -12.23
N ILE A 11 -24.52 -21.48 -11.94
CA ILE A 11 -24.74 -20.14 -12.47
C ILE A 11 -24.50 -20.12 -13.99
N ASP A 12 -23.56 -20.93 -14.50
CA ASP A 12 -23.23 -20.97 -15.92
C ASP A 12 -24.34 -21.67 -16.70
N LYS A 13 -24.93 -22.71 -16.10
CA LYS A 13 -26.15 -23.35 -16.60
C LYS A 13 -27.35 -22.40 -16.55
N LEU A 14 -27.55 -21.68 -15.45
CA LEU A 14 -28.67 -20.73 -15.31
C LEU A 14 -28.57 -19.59 -16.35
N ALA A 15 -27.36 -19.06 -16.58
CA ALA A 15 -27.12 -18.01 -17.57
C ALA A 15 -27.35 -18.50 -19.00
N LYS A 16 -26.93 -19.73 -19.31
CA LYS A 16 -27.16 -20.36 -20.62
C LYS A 16 -28.64 -20.69 -20.85
N ASP A 17 -29.33 -21.14 -19.80
CA ASP A 17 -30.74 -21.51 -19.83
C ASP A 17 -31.67 -20.28 -19.90
N LEU A 18 -31.19 -19.08 -19.53
CA LEU A 18 -31.96 -17.84 -19.61
C LEU A 18 -31.67 -17.03 -20.89
N GLY A 19 -30.58 -17.30 -21.60
CA GLY A 19 -30.13 -16.52 -22.76
C GLY A 19 -30.99 -16.63 -24.04
N HIS A 20 -32.04 -17.46 -24.04
CA HIS A 20 -32.84 -17.77 -25.23
C HIS A 20 -34.32 -17.35 -25.11
N LEU A 21 -34.68 -16.61 -24.06
CA LEU A 21 -36.05 -16.19 -23.80
C LEU A 21 -36.11 -14.63 -23.91
N GLY A 22 -37.15 -14.07 -24.55
CA GLY A 22 -37.29 -12.61 -24.81
C GLY A 22 -37.56 -11.75 -23.55
N GLU A 23 -38.30 -10.63 -23.67
CA GLU A 23 -38.58 -9.66 -22.57
C GLU A 23 -39.07 -10.27 -21.23
N ALA A 24 -39.66 -11.46 -21.24
CA ALA A 24 -40.04 -12.19 -20.02
C ALA A 24 -38.82 -12.76 -19.27
N ALA A 25 -37.77 -13.15 -20.00
CA ALA A 25 -36.52 -13.63 -19.45
C ALA A 25 -35.70 -12.53 -18.80
N ASP A 26 -35.72 -11.32 -19.36
CA ASP A 26 -35.04 -10.18 -18.74
C ASP A 26 -35.64 -9.85 -17.37
N ARG A 27 -36.96 -9.95 -17.22
CA ARG A 27 -37.64 -9.79 -15.92
C ARG A 27 -37.36 -10.93 -14.95
N VAL A 28 -37.30 -12.18 -15.43
CA VAL A 28 -36.94 -13.35 -14.60
C VAL A 28 -35.45 -13.31 -14.22
N ARG A 29 -34.58 -12.83 -15.12
CA ARG A 29 -33.14 -12.63 -14.91
C ARG A 29 -32.89 -11.53 -13.89
N LEU A 30 -33.61 -10.40 -14.00
CA LEU A 30 -33.64 -9.34 -13.00
C LEU A 30 -34.11 -9.86 -11.63
N ALA A 31 -35.24 -10.58 -11.59
CA ALA A 31 -35.73 -11.15 -10.34
C ALA A 31 -34.73 -12.16 -9.73
N GLY A 32 -34.10 -12.99 -10.56
CA GLY A 32 -33.06 -13.93 -10.15
C GLY A 32 -31.82 -13.23 -9.60
N TYR A 33 -31.37 -12.15 -10.24
CA TYR A 33 -30.23 -11.35 -9.77
C TYR A 33 -30.54 -10.61 -8.47
N GLY A 34 -31.72 -10.00 -8.34
CA GLY A 34 -32.14 -9.35 -7.10
C GLY A 34 -32.22 -10.32 -5.92
N LEU A 35 -32.65 -11.58 -6.15
CA LEU A 35 -32.70 -12.62 -5.12
C LEU A 35 -31.31 -13.20 -4.79
N ALA A 36 -30.39 -13.24 -5.75
CA ALA A 36 -29.04 -13.78 -5.56
C ALA A 36 -28.11 -12.81 -4.83
N GLN A 37 -28.32 -11.49 -4.96
CA GLN A 37 -27.43 -10.46 -4.42
C GLN A 37 -27.24 -10.57 -2.89
N PRO A 38 -28.28 -10.72 -2.04
CA PRO A 38 -28.10 -10.88 -0.60
C PRO A 38 -27.30 -12.13 -0.22
N LEU A 39 -27.47 -13.22 -0.98
CA LEU A 39 -26.74 -14.48 -0.76
C LEU A 39 -25.25 -14.32 -1.09
N LEU A 40 -24.94 -13.63 -2.19
CA LEU A 40 -23.57 -13.34 -2.59
C LEU A 40 -22.87 -12.40 -1.58
N ASP A 41 -23.57 -11.38 -1.11
CA ASP A 41 -23.07 -10.46 -0.08
C ASP A 41 -22.78 -11.19 1.25
N LEU A 42 -23.67 -12.10 1.66
CA LEU A 42 -23.44 -12.96 2.83
C LEU A 42 -22.21 -13.86 2.66
N GLN A 43 -22.03 -14.44 1.47
CA GLN A 43 -20.88 -15.31 1.16
C GLN A 43 -19.57 -14.52 1.22
N VAL A 44 -19.51 -13.33 0.62
CA VAL A 44 -18.32 -12.45 0.70
C VAL A 44 -18.07 -11.99 2.13
N GLY A 45 -19.12 -11.68 2.89
CA GLY A 45 -19.02 -11.37 4.32
C GLY A 45 -18.42 -12.53 5.14
N GLN A 46 -18.81 -13.77 4.84
CA GLN A 46 -18.22 -14.97 5.46
C GLN A 46 -16.74 -15.12 5.08
N MET A 47 -16.40 -14.98 3.81
CA MET A 47 -15.02 -15.08 3.33
C MET A 47 -14.12 -14.02 3.98
N ARG A 48 -14.61 -12.79 4.16
CA ARG A 48 -13.88 -11.70 4.82
C ARG A 48 -13.61 -12.00 6.30
N ARG A 49 -14.61 -12.51 7.02
CA ARG A 49 -14.44 -12.97 8.43
C ARG A 49 -13.41 -14.10 8.51
N GLU A 50 -13.44 -15.01 7.55
CA GLU A 50 -12.56 -16.17 7.51
C GLU A 50 -11.09 -15.79 7.22
N VAL A 51 -10.85 -14.84 6.31
CA VAL A 51 -9.52 -14.23 6.08
C VAL A 51 -8.98 -13.65 7.39
N THR A 52 -9.80 -12.86 8.09
CA THR A 52 -9.42 -12.21 9.36
C THR A 52 -9.10 -13.25 10.44
N ARG A 53 -9.94 -14.29 10.55
CA ARG A 53 -9.76 -15.39 11.53
C ARG A 53 -8.46 -16.15 11.31
N VAL A 54 -8.09 -16.41 10.05
CA VAL A 54 -6.85 -17.13 9.71
C VAL A 54 -5.63 -16.23 9.91
N ALA A 55 -5.72 -14.94 9.57
CA ALA A 55 -4.67 -13.95 9.83
C ALA A 55 -4.35 -13.84 11.32
N ASN A 56 -5.38 -13.73 12.18
CA ASN A 56 -5.20 -13.68 13.63
C ASN A 56 -4.56 -14.95 14.22
N ARG A 57 -4.78 -16.12 13.59
CA ARG A 57 -4.25 -17.40 14.06
C ARG A 57 -2.83 -17.68 13.59
N LYS A 58 -2.50 -17.30 12.36
CA LYS A 58 -1.28 -17.74 11.66
C LYS A 58 -0.32 -16.61 11.27
N GLY A 59 -0.68 -15.37 11.55
CA GLY A 59 0.02 -14.18 11.07
C GLY A 59 -0.46 -13.77 9.67
N SER A 60 -0.46 -12.47 9.40
CA SER A 60 -0.97 -11.87 8.17
C SER A 60 -0.19 -12.29 6.91
N ASP A 61 1.10 -12.59 7.05
CA ASP A 61 1.99 -12.97 5.93
C ASP A 61 1.93 -14.46 5.58
N HIS A 62 1.10 -15.24 6.28
CA HIS A 62 1.00 -16.67 6.06
C HIS A 62 0.42 -16.97 4.65
N PRO A 63 0.97 -17.91 3.87
CA PRO A 63 0.52 -18.20 2.50
C PRO A 63 -0.98 -18.52 2.38
N GLU A 64 -1.57 -19.14 3.41
CA GLU A 64 -3.01 -19.41 3.48
C GLU A 64 -3.86 -18.14 3.55
N VAL A 65 -3.38 -17.07 4.21
CA VAL A 65 -4.07 -15.77 4.27
C VAL A 65 -4.07 -15.14 2.88
N ALA A 66 -2.92 -15.14 2.21
CA ALA A 66 -2.79 -14.62 0.83
C ALA A 66 -3.70 -15.37 -0.14
N ALA A 67 -3.78 -16.71 -0.05
CA ALA A 67 -4.67 -17.52 -0.89
C ALA A 67 -6.16 -17.18 -0.65
N ARG A 68 -6.55 -17.01 0.62
CA ARG A 68 -7.94 -16.65 0.99
C ARG A 68 -8.29 -15.21 0.62
N GLN A 69 -7.35 -14.27 0.73
CA GLN A 69 -7.52 -12.89 0.25
C GLN A 69 -7.68 -12.83 -1.27
N ALA A 70 -6.90 -13.60 -2.02
CA ALA A 70 -7.06 -13.70 -3.48
C ALA A 70 -8.43 -14.27 -3.85
N ALA A 71 -8.92 -15.27 -3.12
CA ALA A 71 -10.26 -15.82 -3.31
C ALA A 71 -11.36 -14.79 -2.99
N LEU A 72 -11.22 -14.03 -1.89
CA LEU A 72 -12.14 -12.95 -1.53
C LEU A 72 -12.22 -11.89 -2.63
N LYS A 73 -11.07 -11.43 -3.13
CA LYS A 73 -11.00 -10.41 -4.19
C LYS A 73 -11.68 -10.88 -5.49
N ARG A 74 -11.56 -12.16 -5.85
CA ARG A 74 -12.26 -12.74 -7.00
C ARG A 74 -13.77 -12.78 -6.78
N ALA A 75 -14.21 -13.13 -5.58
CA ALA A 75 -15.63 -13.16 -5.23
C ALA A 75 -16.24 -11.74 -5.27
N GLU A 76 -15.56 -10.75 -4.70
CA GLU A 76 -15.98 -9.34 -4.75
C GLU A 76 -16.07 -8.82 -6.18
N ALA A 77 -15.07 -9.07 -7.03
CA ALA A 77 -15.11 -8.68 -8.45
C ALA A 77 -16.28 -9.34 -9.20
N ARG A 78 -16.63 -10.58 -8.86
CA ARG A 78 -17.78 -11.27 -9.47
C ARG A 78 -19.10 -10.62 -9.08
N ILE A 79 -19.26 -10.18 -7.83
CA ILE A 79 -20.46 -9.47 -7.36
C ILE A 79 -20.62 -8.14 -8.09
N GLU A 80 -19.55 -7.40 -8.33
CA GLU A 80 -19.63 -6.13 -9.06
C GLU A 80 -20.11 -6.34 -10.51
N LEU A 81 -19.59 -7.35 -11.22
CA LEU A 81 -20.09 -7.70 -12.55
C LEU A 81 -21.59 -8.06 -12.55
N PHE A 82 -22.05 -8.76 -11.50
CA PHE A 82 -23.47 -9.07 -11.34
C PHE A 82 -24.31 -7.81 -11.10
N ARG A 83 -23.81 -6.89 -10.28
CA ARG A 83 -24.48 -5.62 -9.97
C ARG A 83 -24.58 -4.74 -11.23
N GLU A 84 -23.50 -4.64 -12.00
CA GLU A 84 -23.47 -3.91 -13.27
C GLU A 84 -24.50 -4.45 -14.27
N GLU A 85 -24.59 -5.78 -14.41
CA GLU A 85 -25.59 -6.43 -15.27
C GLU A 85 -27.03 -6.24 -14.76
N PHE A 86 -27.24 -6.23 -13.44
CA PHE A 86 -28.54 -5.98 -12.83
C PHE A 86 -29.00 -4.52 -13.03
N GLU A 87 -28.11 -3.54 -12.85
CA GLU A 87 -28.40 -2.13 -13.14
C GLU A 87 -28.70 -1.91 -14.62
N ARG A 88 -27.91 -2.52 -15.51
CA ARG A 88 -28.14 -2.48 -16.97
C ARG A 88 -29.53 -2.99 -17.34
N ALA A 89 -29.98 -4.09 -16.74
CA ALA A 89 -31.26 -4.70 -17.07
C ALA A 89 -32.47 -3.87 -16.57
N GLN A 90 -32.28 -2.95 -15.61
CA GLN A 90 -33.33 -2.05 -15.12
C GLN A 90 -33.53 -0.78 -15.97
N LEU A 91 -32.73 -0.61 -17.02
CA LEU A 91 -32.83 0.53 -17.92
C LEU A 91 -33.97 0.31 -18.92
N ALA A 92 -34.78 1.36 -19.13
CA ALA A 92 -35.91 1.30 -20.03
C ALA A 92 -35.48 1.59 -21.49
N PRO A 93 -35.92 0.78 -22.47
CA PRO A 93 -35.74 1.08 -23.88
C PRO A 93 -36.41 2.40 -24.30
N ALA A 94 -35.97 2.94 -25.43
CA ALA A 94 -36.59 4.14 -26.00
C ALA A 94 -38.00 3.85 -26.51
N VAL A 95 -38.94 4.77 -26.26
CA VAL A 95 -40.29 4.71 -26.82
C VAL A 95 -40.23 5.22 -28.26
N ILE A 96 -40.42 4.33 -29.24
CA ILE A 96 -40.49 4.67 -30.67
C ILE A 96 -41.93 5.02 -31.02
N LYS A 97 -42.18 6.23 -31.51
CA LYS A 97 -43.52 6.72 -31.85
C LYS A 97 -43.74 6.81 -33.36
N SER A 98 -42.68 6.96 -34.14
CA SER A 98 -42.75 7.08 -35.60
C SER A 98 -42.50 5.75 -36.31
N GLU A 99 -43.17 5.55 -37.44
CA GLU A 99 -43.01 4.34 -38.27
C GLU A 99 -41.59 4.21 -38.86
N THR A 100 -40.91 5.34 -39.02
CA THR A 100 -39.52 5.42 -39.51
C THR A 100 -38.52 5.65 -38.39
N GLY A 101 -38.93 5.57 -37.13
CA GLY A 101 -38.07 5.80 -35.97
C GLY A 101 -37.31 4.55 -35.56
N ALA A 102 -36.16 4.76 -34.93
CA ALA A 102 -35.42 3.75 -34.20
C ALA A 102 -35.22 4.19 -32.75
N GLY A 103 -35.06 3.26 -31.83
CA GLY A 103 -34.82 3.53 -30.43
C GLY A 103 -33.34 3.48 -30.11
N LEU A 104 -32.80 4.53 -29.51
CA LEU A 104 -31.42 4.58 -29.03
C LEU A 104 -31.44 4.82 -27.53
N TRP A 105 -30.93 3.88 -26.77
CA TRP A 105 -30.94 3.93 -25.32
C TRP A 105 -29.66 3.33 -24.74
N GLY A 106 -29.37 3.60 -23.48
CA GLY A 106 -28.06 3.24 -22.96
C GLY A 106 -27.75 3.78 -21.58
N ARG A 107 -26.51 3.55 -21.17
CA ARG A 107 -25.94 4.03 -19.92
C ARG A 107 -24.64 4.76 -20.19
N VAL A 108 -24.47 5.86 -19.48
CA VAL A 108 -23.21 6.59 -19.37
C VAL A 108 -22.66 6.39 -17.97
N ALA A 109 -21.44 5.90 -17.89
CA ALA A 109 -20.71 5.68 -16.64
C ALA A 109 -19.38 6.43 -16.66
N LYS A 110 -18.76 6.63 -15.51
CA LYS A 110 -17.39 7.08 -15.36
C LYS A 110 -16.75 6.22 -14.28
N GLU A 111 -15.69 5.49 -14.64
CA GLU A 111 -14.99 4.58 -13.72
C GLU A 111 -15.93 3.52 -13.11
N GLY A 112 -16.91 3.03 -13.89
CA GLY A 112 -17.93 2.06 -13.46
C GLY A 112 -19.12 2.64 -12.69
N HIS A 113 -19.05 3.92 -12.28
CA HIS A 113 -20.16 4.60 -11.60
C HIS A 113 -21.08 5.31 -12.58
N PRO A 114 -22.41 5.31 -12.38
CA PRO A 114 -23.33 6.10 -13.19
C PRO A 114 -22.92 7.58 -13.29
N ALA A 115 -22.91 8.12 -14.52
CA ALA A 115 -22.62 9.54 -14.75
C ALA A 115 -23.93 10.29 -14.97
N GLU A 116 -24.50 10.85 -13.92
CA GLU A 116 -25.72 11.66 -13.96
C GLU A 116 -25.50 13.03 -14.58
N GLY A 117 -26.50 13.54 -15.31
CA GLY A 117 -26.51 14.91 -15.81
C GLY A 117 -25.59 15.18 -17.01
N MET A 118 -25.04 14.13 -17.63
CA MET A 118 -24.29 14.19 -18.88
C MET A 118 -25.24 14.39 -20.06
N ILE A 119 -24.80 15.16 -21.05
CA ILE A 119 -25.60 15.48 -22.24
C ILE A 119 -25.19 14.53 -23.36
N VAL A 120 -26.07 13.59 -23.69
CA VAL A 120 -25.94 12.68 -24.84
C VAL A 120 -26.58 13.34 -26.04
N ILE A 121 -25.80 13.56 -27.10
CA ILE A 121 -26.19 14.29 -28.30
C ILE A 121 -26.15 13.34 -29.50
N VAL A 122 -27.18 13.36 -30.32
CA VAL A 122 -27.22 12.65 -31.60
C VAL A 122 -27.19 13.66 -32.74
N ALA A 123 -26.35 13.40 -33.75
CA ALA A 123 -26.20 14.23 -34.93
C ALA A 123 -26.31 13.42 -36.23
N VAL A 124 -26.81 14.06 -37.29
CA VAL A 124 -26.82 13.57 -38.68
C VAL A 124 -25.99 14.56 -39.49
N ASP A 125 -25.02 14.09 -40.26
CA ASP A 125 -24.13 14.94 -41.08
C ASP A 125 -23.49 16.10 -40.29
N GLY A 126 -23.15 15.86 -39.02
CA GLY A 126 -22.56 16.85 -38.12
C GLY A 126 -23.55 17.87 -37.54
N GLN A 127 -24.82 17.87 -37.96
CA GLN A 127 -25.87 18.68 -37.37
C GLN A 127 -26.57 17.94 -36.24
N ARG A 128 -26.62 18.56 -35.06
CA ARG A 128 -27.35 18.02 -33.91
C ARG A 128 -28.85 17.93 -34.21
N ILE A 129 -29.42 16.74 -34.06
CA ILE A 129 -30.84 16.48 -34.27
C ILE A 129 -31.62 16.33 -32.95
N ASP A 130 -31.03 15.73 -31.91
CA ASP A 130 -31.66 15.58 -30.59
C ASP A 130 -30.59 15.43 -29.49
N PHE A 131 -30.99 15.58 -28.23
CA PHE A 131 -30.16 15.29 -27.06
C PHE A 131 -30.98 14.83 -25.85
N ARG A 132 -30.37 14.07 -24.94
CA ARG A 132 -30.93 13.73 -23.62
C ARG A 132 -29.90 13.94 -22.53
N CYS A 133 -30.37 14.33 -21.36
CA CYS A 133 -29.56 14.28 -20.15
C CYS A 133 -29.67 12.90 -19.52
N THR A 134 -28.58 12.38 -18.98
CA THR A 134 -28.58 11.13 -18.24
C THR A 134 -29.24 11.28 -16.87
N ASP A 135 -30.01 10.29 -16.44
CA ASP A 135 -30.64 10.23 -15.12
C ASP A 135 -29.64 9.84 -14.00
N SER A 136 -30.11 9.66 -12.77
CA SER A 136 -29.29 9.24 -11.63
C SER A 136 -28.63 7.87 -11.77
N ARG A 137 -29.09 7.05 -12.72
CA ARG A 137 -28.49 5.76 -13.11
C ARG A 137 -27.58 5.91 -14.34
N GLY A 138 -27.32 7.14 -14.79
CA GLY A 138 -26.55 7.43 -15.98
C GLY A 138 -27.31 7.05 -17.26
N ALA A 139 -28.62 6.77 -17.18
CA ALA A 139 -29.38 6.21 -18.27
C ALA A 139 -29.88 7.29 -19.22
N PHE A 140 -29.95 6.95 -20.51
CA PHE A 140 -30.59 7.78 -21.53
C PHE A 140 -31.43 6.93 -22.47
N ALA A 141 -32.47 7.52 -23.04
CA ALA A 141 -33.29 6.89 -24.07
C ALA A 141 -33.94 7.97 -24.96
N MET A 142 -33.84 7.80 -26.28
CA MET A 142 -34.46 8.68 -27.25
C MET A 142 -34.82 7.95 -28.54
N GLU A 143 -35.85 8.43 -29.21
CA GLU A 143 -36.15 8.04 -30.58
C GLU A 143 -35.24 8.82 -31.54
N VAL A 144 -34.69 8.13 -32.54
CA VAL A 144 -33.78 8.69 -33.54
C VAL A 144 -34.24 8.30 -34.95
N PRO A 145 -33.90 9.07 -35.99
CA PRO A 145 -34.20 8.69 -37.37
C PRO A 145 -33.54 7.36 -37.76
N SER A 146 -34.27 6.51 -38.47
CA SER A 146 -33.69 5.31 -39.08
C SER A 146 -33.18 5.57 -40.51
N GLY A 147 -32.32 4.70 -41.02
CA GLY A 147 -31.82 4.75 -42.40
C GLY A 147 -30.76 5.81 -42.70
N THR A 148 -30.45 6.70 -41.74
CA THR A 148 -29.37 7.71 -41.86
C THR A 148 -28.25 7.42 -40.87
N PRO A 149 -26.96 7.68 -41.22
CA PRO A 149 -25.86 7.51 -40.28
C PRO A 149 -25.93 8.52 -39.14
N LEU A 150 -26.04 8.02 -37.90
CA LEU A 150 -26.12 8.82 -36.69
C LEU A 150 -24.79 8.83 -35.96
N THR A 151 -24.30 10.01 -35.56
CA THR A 151 -23.15 10.14 -34.65
C THR A 151 -23.62 10.50 -33.25
N LEU A 152 -23.19 9.72 -32.26
CA LEU A 152 -23.44 9.97 -30.84
C LEU A 152 -22.23 10.69 -30.23
N SER A 153 -22.47 11.71 -29.41
CA SER A 153 -21.44 12.30 -28.54
C SER A 153 -21.96 12.52 -27.13
N VAL A 154 -21.06 12.54 -26.15
CA VAL A 154 -21.39 12.82 -24.74
C VAL A 154 -20.55 13.98 -24.24
N ARG A 155 -21.23 14.97 -23.65
CA ARG A 155 -20.62 16.21 -23.16
C ARG A 155 -21.06 16.54 -21.74
N SER A 156 -20.22 17.23 -20.97
CA SER A 156 -20.67 17.79 -19.68
C SER A 156 -21.58 19.01 -19.89
N ARG A 157 -22.20 19.49 -18.82
CA ARG A 157 -23.02 20.71 -18.83
C ARG A 157 -22.22 21.96 -19.20
N GLU A 158 -20.93 21.97 -18.86
CA GLU A 158 -19.97 23.03 -19.17
C GLU A 158 -19.48 22.96 -20.63
N GLY A 159 -19.90 21.93 -21.38
CA GLY A 159 -19.62 21.80 -22.82
C GLY A 159 -18.36 21.01 -23.16
N ALA A 160 -17.63 20.46 -22.19
CA ALA A 160 -16.50 19.57 -22.47
C ALA A 160 -16.99 18.26 -23.11
N GLU A 161 -16.36 17.82 -24.20
CA GLU A 161 -16.70 16.55 -24.88
C GLU A 161 -15.86 15.41 -24.31
N PHE A 162 -16.53 14.32 -23.93
CA PHE A 162 -15.92 13.14 -23.29
C PHE A 162 -16.00 11.90 -24.18
N HIS A 163 -16.98 11.84 -25.09
CA HIS A 163 -17.14 10.73 -26.03
C HIS A 163 -17.70 11.24 -27.35
N ARG A 164 -17.29 10.62 -28.45
CA ARG A 164 -17.88 10.77 -29.78
C ARG A 164 -17.77 9.44 -30.50
N ASP A 165 -18.76 9.07 -31.30
CA ASP A 165 -18.68 7.90 -32.15
C ASP A 165 -17.73 8.15 -33.34
N PRO A 166 -16.89 7.17 -33.70
CA PRO A 166 -15.91 7.36 -34.77
C PRO A 166 -16.60 7.37 -36.13
N GLU A 167 -17.65 6.57 -36.24
CA GLU A 167 -18.43 6.37 -37.45
C GLU A 167 -19.92 6.49 -37.14
N GLY A 168 -20.68 6.91 -38.15
CA GLY A 168 -22.13 7.00 -38.05
C GLY A 168 -22.75 5.60 -37.99
N THR A 169 -23.62 5.37 -37.01
CA THR A 169 -24.40 4.13 -36.91
C THR A 169 -25.71 4.29 -37.66
N VAL A 170 -26.01 3.37 -38.59
CA VAL A 170 -27.31 3.33 -39.28
C VAL A 170 -28.24 2.35 -38.57
N LEU A 171 -29.39 2.82 -38.11
CA LEU A 171 -30.41 2.00 -37.47
C LEU A 171 -31.56 1.70 -38.44
N LYS A 172 -32.18 0.53 -38.31
CA LYS A 172 -33.39 0.15 -39.08
C LYS A 172 -34.66 0.69 -38.42
N PRO A 173 -35.75 0.92 -39.17
CA PRO A 173 -37.05 1.24 -38.58
C PRO A 173 -37.46 0.22 -37.52
N GLY A 174 -37.89 0.70 -36.35
CA GLY A 174 -38.28 -0.12 -35.20
C GLY A 174 -37.12 -0.75 -34.41
N GLN A 175 -35.87 -0.60 -34.83
CA GLN A 175 -34.72 -1.19 -34.14
C GLN A 175 -34.47 -0.50 -32.79
N GLN A 176 -34.29 -1.30 -31.73
CA GLN A 176 -33.80 -0.83 -30.44
C GLN A 176 -32.29 -1.10 -30.35
N GLN A 177 -31.50 -0.03 -30.21
CA GLN A 177 -30.05 -0.11 -30.06
C GLN A 177 -29.63 0.34 -28.66
N PHE A 178 -29.00 -0.58 -27.93
CA PHE A 178 -28.37 -0.29 -26.64
C PHE A 178 -26.94 0.25 -26.82
N ARG A 179 -26.51 1.18 -25.97
CA ARG A 179 -25.15 1.74 -25.91
C ARG A 179 -24.65 1.88 -24.47
N GLU A 180 -23.53 1.24 -24.15
CA GLU A 180 -22.77 1.48 -22.91
C GLU A 180 -21.63 2.46 -23.23
N ILE A 181 -21.51 3.55 -22.47
CA ILE A 181 -20.50 4.60 -22.68
C ILE A 181 -19.79 4.85 -21.35
N ASP A 182 -18.52 4.47 -21.23
CA ASP A 182 -17.72 4.75 -20.03
C ASP A 182 -16.73 5.89 -20.30
N LEU A 183 -16.99 7.04 -19.68
CA LEU A 183 -16.37 8.35 -19.87
C LEU A 183 -14.93 8.47 -19.38
N ALA A 184 -14.31 7.37 -18.98
CA ALA A 184 -12.88 7.30 -18.75
C ALA A 184 -12.26 5.95 -19.18
N ARG A 185 -12.96 5.15 -20.01
CA ARG A 185 -12.49 3.80 -20.38
C ARG A 185 -12.29 3.47 -21.85
N ASN A 186 -12.64 4.27 -22.86
CA ASN A 186 -12.29 3.90 -24.26
C ASN A 186 -11.93 5.07 -25.18
N ALA A 187 -10.65 5.13 -25.57
CA ALA A 187 -10.28 5.44 -26.94
C ALA A 187 -11.01 4.44 -27.86
N GLN A 188 -11.61 4.91 -28.95
CA GLN A 188 -12.35 4.07 -29.90
C GLN A 188 -11.53 2.86 -30.37
N PRO A 189 -12.14 1.67 -30.52
CA PRO A 189 -11.51 0.59 -31.28
C PRO A 189 -11.46 1.02 -32.76
N PRO A 190 -10.32 0.90 -33.48
CA PRO A 190 -10.32 1.17 -34.91
C PRO A 190 -11.05 0.06 -35.66
N CYS A 191 -11.82 0.49 -36.65
CA CYS A 191 -12.45 -0.34 -37.66
C CYS A 191 -11.47 -1.31 -38.32
N THR A 192 -11.89 -2.56 -38.48
CA THR A 192 -11.27 -3.52 -39.39
C THR A 192 -11.86 -3.34 -40.78
N MET A 193 -11.01 -3.09 -41.79
CA MET A 193 -11.40 -3.19 -43.20
C MET A 193 -11.71 -4.65 -43.60
N PRO A 194 -12.64 -4.91 -44.54
CA PRO A 194 -12.73 -6.21 -45.21
C PRO A 194 -11.50 -6.39 -46.12
N PRO A 195 -11.03 -7.62 -46.37
CA PRO A 195 -9.74 -7.83 -47.01
C PRO A 195 -9.80 -7.56 -48.52
N PRO A 196 -8.90 -6.75 -49.08
CA PRO A 196 -8.41 -6.93 -50.43
C PRO A 196 -7.00 -7.55 -50.40
N GLU A 197 -6.73 -8.30 -51.46
CA GLU A 197 -5.59 -9.20 -51.64
C GLU A 197 -4.21 -8.56 -51.48
N SER A 198 -3.27 -9.44 -51.13
CA SER A 198 -1.79 -9.35 -51.23
C SER A 198 -1.03 -8.89 -49.98
N ALA A 199 0.06 -9.62 -49.74
CA ALA A 199 0.79 -9.77 -48.48
C ALA A 199 1.96 -8.77 -48.30
N GLY A 200 2.33 -8.48 -47.04
CA GLY A 200 3.73 -8.20 -46.65
C GLY A 200 3.99 -7.07 -45.63
N ALA A 201 4.37 -7.47 -44.40
CA ALA A 201 5.35 -6.84 -43.48
C ALA A 201 5.11 -5.43 -42.88
N ASP A 202 4.56 -5.37 -41.66
CA ASP A 202 5.13 -4.63 -40.51
C ASP A 202 4.39 -5.03 -39.20
N ASP A 203 5.10 -5.58 -38.20
CA ASP A 203 4.55 -5.91 -36.85
C ASP A 203 4.56 -4.66 -35.95
N THR A 204 4.16 -3.52 -36.52
CA THR A 204 4.14 -2.20 -35.86
C THR A 204 2.73 -1.85 -35.38
N PHE A 205 2.63 -1.26 -34.19
CA PHE A 205 1.40 -0.77 -33.58
C PHE A 205 1.67 0.51 -32.76
N PRO A 206 0.66 1.35 -32.49
CA PRO A 206 0.86 2.56 -31.71
C PRO A 206 1.09 2.24 -30.23
N MET A 207 2.08 2.92 -29.63
CA MET A 207 2.41 2.83 -28.22
C MET A 207 1.22 3.23 -27.35
N ILE A 208 0.87 2.39 -26.37
CA ILE A 208 -0.19 2.69 -25.42
C ILE A 208 0.22 3.77 -24.42
N ASP A 209 -0.75 4.58 -23.99
CA ASP A 209 -0.55 5.56 -22.93
C ASP A 209 -0.66 4.87 -21.56
N ILE A 210 0.45 4.88 -20.82
CA ILE A 210 0.56 4.38 -19.45
C ILE A 210 0.86 5.50 -18.46
N VAL A 211 0.90 6.76 -18.89
CA VAL A 211 1.08 7.90 -17.98
C VAL A 211 -0.10 7.98 -17.02
N ASP A 212 0.18 8.38 -15.79
CA ASP A 212 -0.75 8.39 -14.65
C ASP A 212 -1.30 7.02 -14.24
N GLN A 213 -0.97 5.92 -14.91
CA GLN A 213 -1.34 4.59 -14.42
C GLN A 213 -0.46 4.16 -13.25
N GLU A 214 -0.98 3.28 -12.39
CA GLU A 214 -0.15 2.57 -11.42
C GLU A 214 0.89 1.71 -12.14
N GLU A 215 2.12 1.68 -11.63
CA GLU A 215 3.23 0.94 -12.24
C GLU A 215 2.88 -0.55 -12.48
N ALA A 216 2.19 -1.18 -11.53
CA ALA A 216 1.76 -2.57 -11.65
C ALA A 216 0.76 -2.78 -12.80
N THR A 217 -0.16 -1.82 -13.00
CA THR A 217 -1.14 -1.85 -14.10
C THR A 217 -0.46 -1.59 -15.43
N ALA A 218 0.40 -0.57 -15.52
CA ALA A 218 1.19 -0.26 -16.71
C ALA A 218 2.01 -1.46 -17.18
N LYS A 219 2.75 -2.13 -16.28
CA LYS A 219 3.55 -3.33 -16.61
C LYS A 219 2.71 -4.43 -17.25
N ARG A 220 1.53 -4.70 -16.70
CA ARG A 220 0.62 -5.72 -17.24
C ARG A 220 0.15 -5.37 -18.65
N VAL A 221 -0.22 -4.10 -18.86
CA VAL A 221 -0.66 -3.59 -20.16
C VAL A 221 0.44 -3.71 -21.21
N LEU A 222 1.67 -3.31 -20.88
CA LEU A 222 2.83 -3.46 -21.76
C LEU A 222 3.08 -4.92 -22.14
N LEU A 223 3.06 -5.83 -21.15
CA LEU A 223 3.24 -7.26 -21.39
C LEU A 223 2.15 -7.85 -22.30
N THR A 224 0.89 -7.43 -22.14
CA THR A 224 -0.22 -7.89 -23.00
C THR A 224 -0.04 -7.44 -24.45
N GLN A 225 0.57 -6.28 -24.69
CA GLN A 225 0.93 -5.81 -26.04
C GLN A 225 2.23 -6.43 -26.59
N GLY A 226 2.89 -7.29 -25.79
CA GLY A 226 4.17 -7.88 -26.16
C GLY A 226 5.33 -6.89 -26.12
N LEU A 227 5.22 -5.79 -25.36
CA LEU A 227 6.30 -4.85 -25.11
C LEU A 227 7.07 -5.23 -23.85
N ASN A 228 8.37 -4.93 -23.85
CA ASN A 228 9.28 -5.25 -22.76
C ASN A 228 9.62 -4.00 -21.95
N LEU A 229 9.64 -4.12 -20.62
CA LEU A 229 10.14 -3.02 -19.78
C LEU A 229 11.67 -2.98 -19.85
N ALA A 230 12.22 -1.79 -20.09
CA ALA A 230 13.67 -1.56 -20.13
C ALA A 230 14.15 -0.75 -18.93
N GLU A 231 14.20 0.57 -19.06
CA GLU A 231 14.70 1.43 -17.99
C GLU A 231 13.56 1.87 -17.06
N ARG A 232 13.73 1.65 -15.76
CA ARG A 232 12.84 2.18 -14.73
C ARG A 232 13.59 3.23 -13.92
N LYS A 233 13.14 4.47 -13.98
CA LYS A 233 13.63 5.58 -13.17
C LYS A 233 12.58 6.02 -12.17
N GLU A 234 13.02 6.70 -11.13
CA GLU A 234 12.14 7.28 -10.11
C GLU A 234 12.36 8.78 -9.99
N LYS A 235 11.27 9.52 -9.76
CA LYS A 235 11.30 10.94 -9.40
C LYS A 235 10.35 11.20 -8.26
N ARG A 236 10.80 11.97 -7.27
CA ARG A 236 9.98 12.33 -6.11
C ARG A 236 9.11 13.54 -6.46
N VAL A 237 7.82 13.30 -6.68
CA VAL A 237 6.82 14.34 -6.91
C VAL A 237 5.65 14.07 -5.97
N LYS A 238 5.26 15.08 -5.19
CA LYS A 238 4.20 14.96 -4.18
C LYS A 238 2.91 14.46 -4.84
N GLY A 239 2.31 13.40 -4.29
CA GLY A 239 1.04 12.83 -4.77
C GLY A 239 1.15 11.93 -6.01
N SER A 240 2.35 11.62 -6.49
CA SER A 240 2.56 10.77 -7.68
C SER A 240 3.02 9.34 -7.36
N GLU A 241 3.04 8.99 -6.09
CA GLU A 241 3.69 7.79 -5.56
C GLU A 241 3.11 6.53 -6.21
N GLY A 242 3.97 5.72 -6.82
CA GLY A 242 3.60 4.50 -7.53
C GLY A 242 2.96 4.70 -8.92
N ARG A 243 2.79 5.94 -9.39
CA ARG A 243 2.23 6.26 -10.71
C ARG A 243 3.32 6.54 -11.75
N ILE A 244 3.04 6.27 -13.01
CA ILE A 244 3.95 6.61 -14.11
C ILE A 244 3.86 8.12 -14.39
N LEU A 245 4.99 8.82 -14.26
CA LEU A 245 5.13 10.23 -14.57
C LEU A 245 5.43 10.49 -16.05
N SER A 246 6.14 9.57 -16.70
CA SER A 246 6.43 9.64 -18.13
C SER A 246 6.84 8.28 -18.69
N GLN A 247 6.69 8.10 -19.99
CA GLN A 247 7.12 6.92 -20.72
C GLN A 247 7.96 7.30 -21.96
N LYS A 248 8.75 6.36 -22.44
CA LYS A 248 9.39 6.42 -23.76
C LYS A 248 9.44 5.01 -24.35
N PRO A 249 8.96 4.75 -25.58
CA PRO A 249 8.33 5.67 -26.54
C PRO A 249 7.10 6.41 -26.00
N ILE A 250 6.81 7.61 -26.50
CA ILE A 250 5.64 8.39 -26.04
C ILE A 250 4.35 7.75 -26.56
N ALA A 251 3.21 8.06 -25.94
CA ALA A 251 1.93 7.53 -26.38
C ALA A 251 1.70 7.83 -27.87
N ARG A 252 1.14 6.84 -28.59
CA ARG A 252 0.87 6.83 -30.03
C ARG A 252 2.10 6.83 -30.96
N GLU A 253 3.32 6.82 -30.42
CA GLU A 253 4.52 6.55 -31.22
C GLU A 253 4.50 5.11 -31.73
N TRP A 254 4.90 4.85 -32.97
CA TRP A 254 4.86 3.50 -33.53
C TRP A 254 5.97 2.63 -32.93
N VAL A 255 5.57 1.46 -32.44
CA VAL A 255 6.44 0.47 -31.81
C VAL A 255 6.19 -0.91 -32.42
N ARG A 256 7.17 -1.79 -32.33
CA ARG A 256 7.06 -3.20 -32.71
C ARG A 256 6.85 -4.09 -31.50
N ARG A 257 6.29 -5.28 -31.73
CA ARG A 257 6.28 -6.31 -30.69
C ARG A 257 7.72 -6.62 -30.26
N GLY A 258 7.93 -6.69 -28.96
CA GLY A 258 9.24 -6.89 -28.34
C GLY A 258 10.00 -5.61 -28.04
N ASP A 259 9.53 -4.44 -28.52
CA ASP A 259 10.18 -3.16 -28.26
C ASP A 259 10.24 -2.84 -26.77
N LYS A 260 11.25 -2.03 -26.44
CA LYS A 260 11.61 -1.67 -25.07
C LYS A 260 10.98 -0.35 -24.66
N VAL A 261 10.31 -0.35 -23.52
CA VAL A 261 9.65 0.82 -22.94
C VAL A 261 10.37 1.22 -21.66
N SER A 262 10.80 2.49 -21.60
CA SER A 262 11.37 3.10 -20.41
C SER A 262 10.30 3.93 -19.70
N ILE A 263 10.28 3.87 -18.38
CA ILE A 263 9.30 4.54 -17.53
C ILE A 263 9.97 5.38 -16.45
N LEU A 264 9.35 6.51 -16.13
CA LEU A 264 9.63 7.29 -14.94
C LEU A 264 8.47 7.13 -13.97
N VAL A 265 8.73 6.68 -12.75
CA VAL A 265 7.72 6.44 -11.73
C VAL A 265 7.82 7.48 -10.63
N GLY A 266 6.69 7.92 -10.10
CA GLY A 266 6.62 8.76 -8.92
C GLY A 266 7.04 7.99 -7.67
N ALA A 267 7.99 8.54 -6.94
CA ALA A 267 8.47 8.02 -5.66
C ALA A 267 8.01 8.90 -4.50
N PRO A 268 7.91 8.36 -3.27
CA PRO A 268 7.48 9.12 -2.11
C PRO A 268 8.36 10.34 -1.87
N ALA A 269 7.70 11.51 -1.83
CA ALA A 269 8.36 12.79 -1.56
C ALA A 269 8.40 13.08 -0.05
N GLN A 270 7.41 12.57 0.68
CA GLN A 270 7.30 12.67 2.13
C GLN A 270 7.26 11.27 2.74
N ILE A 271 7.70 11.17 3.99
CA ILE A 271 7.75 9.94 4.77
C ILE A 271 7.20 10.25 6.16
N VAL A 272 6.39 9.35 6.69
CA VAL A 272 5.92 9.42 8.07
C VAL A 272 7.01 8.92 9.00
N VAL A 273 7.37 9.70 10.01
CA VAL A 273 8.38 9.33 11.00
C VAL A 273 7.85 8.18 11.87
N PRO A 274 8.56 7.04 11.95
CA PRO A 274 8.12 5.90 12.75
C PRO A 274 8.31 6.14 14.26
N PRO A 275 7.58 5.40 15.11
CA PRO A 275 7.78 5.41 16.55
C PRO A 275 9.03 4.61 16.92
N VAL A 276 10.08 5.28 17.40
CA VAL A 276 11.32 4.62 17.87
C VAL A 276 11.65 4.89 19.33
N VAL A 277 10.88 5.76 20.00
CA VAL A 277 10.98 5.97 21.46
C VAL A 277 10.71 4.67 22.22
N GLY A 278 11.55 4.39 23.21
CA GLY A 278 11.48 3.16 24.02
C GLY A 278 12.09 1.93 23.35
N MET A 279 12.64 2.06 22.14
CA MET A 279 13.36 0.96 21.47
C MET A 279 14.87 1.01 21.76
N PRO A 280 15.57 -0.14 21.72
CA PRO A 280 17.03 -0.16 21.68
C PRO A 280 17.56 0.65 20.49
N ILE A 281 18.67 1.36 20.68
CA ILE A 281 19.23 2.24 19.64
C ILE A 281 19.50 1.50 18.31
N GLU A 282 19.99 0.27 18.33
CA GLU A 282 20.26 -0.50 17.11
C GLU A 282 18.98 -0.84 16.33
N ASN A 283 17.87 -1.09 17.04
CA ASN A 283 16.57 -1.32 16.41
C ASN A 283 16.03 -0.01 15.83
N ALA A 284 16.14 1.09 16.56
CA ALA A 284 15.75 2.42 16.10
C ALA A 284 16.51 2.82 14.82
N ARG A 285 17.84 2.60 14.79
CA ARG A 285 18.67 2.83 13.59
C ARG A 285 18.19 2.03 12.39
N THR A 286 17.85 0.76 12.61
CA THR A 286 17.37 -0.14 11.55
C THR A 286 16.03 0.35 11.01
N ILE A 287 15.07 0.65 11.88
CA ILE A 287 13.72 1.12 11.51
C ILE A 287 13.78 2.44 10.74
N LEU A 288 14.59 3.41 11.19
CA LEU A 288 14.75 4.68 10.50
C LEU A 288 15.34 4.49 9.10
N LYS A 289 16.37 3.65 8.96
CA LYS A 289 16.99 3.34 7.67
C LYS A 289 16.04 2.62 6.72
N GLU A 290 15.28 1.64 7.22
CA GLU A 290 14.26 0.92 6.45
C GLU A 290 13.16 1.86 5.96
N SER A 291 12.76 2.79 6.83
CA SER A 291 11.82 3.87 6.55
C SER A 291 12.41 4.97 5.66
N LYS A 292 13.64 4.83 5.15
CA LYS A 292 14.34 5.80 4.29
C LYS A 292 14.53 7.19 4.92
N LEU A 293 14.68 7.22 6.25
CA LEU A 293 15.09 8.38 7.03
C LEU A 293 16.57 8.30 7.38
N ALA A 294 17.20 9.45 7.57
CA ALA A 294 18.57 9.53 8.03
C ALA A 294 18.61 9.59 9.56
N ILE A 295 19.69 9.06 10.14
CA ILE A 295 19.96 9.26 11.57
C ILE A 295 20.57 10.65 11.71
N GLY A 296 19.92 11.49 12.50
CA GLY A 296 20.36 12.84 12.81
C GLY A 296 21.33 12.89 13.98
N LYS A 297 21.25 13.98 14.75
CA LYS A 297 22.07 14.17 15.95
C LYS A 297 21.69 13.12 17.00
N LEU A 298 22.69 12.37 17.48
CA LEU A 298 22.56 11.53 18.65
C LEU A 298 23.00 12.31 19.88
N THR A 299 22.14 12.43 20.88
CA THR A 299 22.45 13.10 22.15
C THR A 299 22.34 12.09 23.28
N GLU A 300 23.36 12.03 24.10
CA GLU A 300 23.43 11.14 25.25
C GLU A 300 22.95 11.86 26.50
N VAL A 301 22.04 11.24 27.25
CA VAL A 301 21.45 11.79 28.47
C VAL A 301 21.48 10.73 29.56
N THR A 302 21.89 11.12 30.77
CA THR A 302 21.88 10.25 31.93
C THR A 302 20.48 9.75 32.24
N ALA A 303 20.32 8.42 32.38
CA ALA A 303 19.02 7.79 32.54
C ALA A 303 19.01 6.68 33.62
N ALA A 304 17.82 6.26 34.03
CA ALA A 304 17.63 5.10 34.89
C ALA A 304 18.13 3.81 34.21
N ARG A 305 18.55 2.81 35.01
CA ARG A 305 19.24 1.59 34.53
C ARG A 305 18.49 0.86 33.43
N GLU A 306 17.16 0.79 33.54
CA GLU A 306 16.28 0.12 32.59
C GLU A 306 16.09 0.87 31.26
N LYS A 307 16.54 2.13 31.20
CA LYS A 307 16.45 3.01 30.02
C LYS A 307 17.79 3.18 29.29
N ILE A 308 18.86 2.56 29.78
CA ILE A 308 20.19 2.67 29.20
C ILE A 308 20.27 1.92 27.87
N GLY A 309 20.81 2.58 26.83
CA GLY A 309 20.87 2.05 25.46
C GLY A 309 19.54 2.12 24.71
N PHE A 310 18.50 2.69 25.32
CA PHE A 310 17.20 2.92 24.70
C PHE A 310 17.04 4.36 24.27
N VAL A 311 16.23 4.57 23.23
CA VAL A 311 15.80 5.90 22.79
C VAL A 311 14.81 6.46 23.81
N LEU A 312 15.11 7.64 24.34
CA LEU A 312 14.25 8.37 25.28
C LEU A 312 13.36 9.38 24.56
N GLU A 313 13.90 10.01 23.52
CA GLU A 313 13.23 11.04 22.75
C GLU A 313 13.67 10.97 21.28
N GLN A 314 12.77 11.35 20.38
CA GLN A 314 13.04 11.51 18.97
C GLN A 314 12.51 12.86 18.48
N ASP A 315 13.21 13.46 17.53
CA ASP A 315 12.78 14.68 16.85
C ASP A 315 13.16 14.58 15.35
N PRO A 316 12.20 14.64 14.41
CA PRO A 316 10.77 14.88 14.60
C PRO A 316 10.01 13.77 15.33
N VAL A 317 8.89 14.15 15.95
CA VAL A 317 8.00 13.23 16.69
C VAL A 317 7.38 12.17 15.76
N GLU A 318 6.96 11.05 16.36
CA GLU A 318 6.26 9.99 15.63
C GLU A 318 5.04 10.53 14.86
N GLY A 319 4.77 9.98 13.69
CA GLY A 319 3.65 10.40 12.84
C GLY A 319 3.89 11.70 12.06
N ALA A 320 4.97 12.45 12.33
CA ALA A 320 5.30 13.64 11.56
C ALA A 320 5.60 13.30 10.09
N GLU A 321 5.10 14.09 9.14
CA GLU A 321 5.45 13.97 7.72
C GLU A 321 6.69 14.81 7.39
N VAL A 322 7.79 14.15 7.09
CA VAL A 322 9.07 14.79 6.74
C VAL A 322 9.45 14.48 5.31
N LYS A 323 10.38 15.25 4.73
CA LYS A 323 10.89 14.95 3.39
C LYS A 323 11.63 13.61 3.40
N TYR A 324 11.60 12.91 2.27
CA TYR A 324 12.44 11.73 2.06
C TYR A 324 13.90 12.00 2.46
N GLY A 325 14.50 11.11 3.24
CA GLY A 325 15.89 11.25 3.71
C GLY A 325 16.12 12.30 4.80
N SER A 326 15.06 12.89 5.37
CA SER A 326 15.20 13.80 6.51
C SER A 326 15.86 13.10 7.70
N ALA A 327 16.64 13.86 8.45
CA ALA A 327 17.32 13.38 9.64
C ALA A 327 16.36 13.35 10.85
N VAL A 328 16.40 12.27 11.61
CA VAL A 328 15.71 12.15 12.91
C VAL A 328 16.77 12.15 14.01
N ALA A 329 16.78 13.20 14.82
CA ALA A 329 17.60 13.30 16.02
C ALA A 329 17.05 12.38 17.11
N LEU A 330 17.95 11.77 17.87
CA LEU A 330 17.60 10.83 18.94
C LEU A 330 18.30 11.24 20.23
N GLN A 331 17.58 11.20 21.35
CA GLN A 331 18.19 11.16 22.67
C GLN A 331 18.21 9.73 23.19
N ILE A 332 19.36 9.29 23.68
CA ILE A 332 19.53 7.94 24.23
C ILE A 332 19.94 7.98 25.69
N GLY A 333 19.44 7.01 26.45
CA GLY A 333 19.79 6.84 27.84
C GLY A 333 21.19 6.29 27.99
N THR A 334 22.03 6.97 28.76
CA THR A 334 23.38 6.51 29.10
C THR A 334 23.59 6.54 30.61
N PHE A 335 24.71 6.00 31.05
CA PHE A 335 25.12 6.06 32.44
C PHE A 335 25.43 7.49 32.86
N ASP A 336 25.42 7.77 34.16
CA ASP A 336 26.15 8.96 34.62
C ASP A 336 27.66 8.75 34.37
N LYS A 337 28.39 9.83 34.06
CA LYS A 337 29.84 9.75 33.79
C LYS A 337 30.62 9.13 34.95
N GLY A 338 30.16 9.33 36.18
CA GLY A 338 30.74 8.72 37.36
C GLY A 338 30.66 7.19 37.29
N HIS A 339 29.52 6.63 36.89
CA HIS A 339 29.30 5.19 36.78
C HIS A 339 30.21 4.53 35.75
N GLU A 340 30.43 5.18 34.60
CA GLU A 340 31.38 4.69 33.60
C GLU A 340 32.80 4.63 34.17
N ILE A 341 33.21 5.66 34.91
CA ILE A 341 34.48 5.70 35.62
C ILE A 341 34.56 4.60 36.67
N ILE A 342 33.51 4.37 37.47
CA ILE A 342 33.46 3.28 38.47
C ILE A 342 33.60 1.91 37.81
N VAL A 343 32.89 1.66 36.72
CA VAL A 343 33.00 0.39 35.97
C VAL A 343 34.40 0.23 35.38
N GLY A 344 35.03 1.32 34.92
CA GLY A 344 36.42 1.35 34.46
C GLY A 344 37.42 1.02 35.58
N ILE A 345 37.27 1.65 36.75
CA ILE A 345 38.06 1.39 37.96
C ILE A 345 37.91 -0.08 38.37
N ALA A 346 36.68 -0.58 38.44
CA ALA A 346 36.37 -1.94 38.87
C ALA A 346 36.93 -3.01 37.91
N LYS A 347 36.89 -2.76 36.59
CA LYS A 347 37.52 -3.64 35.58
C LYS A 347 39.04 -3.64 35.69
N ARG A 348 39.69 -2.48 35.92
CA ARG A 348 41.15 -2.41 36.11
C ARG A 348 41.58 -3.13 37.39
N THR A 349 40.84 -2.98 38.49
CA THR A 349 41.10 -3.75 39.72
C THR A 349 40.96 -5.27 39.49
N GLU A 350 40.07 -5.70 38.59
CA GLU A 350 39.97 -7.10 38.18
C GLU A 350 41.19 -7.57 37.37
N THR A 351 41.76 -6.72 36.52
CA THR A 351 43.00 -7.00 35.77
C THR A 351 44.21 -7.10 36.70
N LEU A 352 44.38 -6.14 37.62
CA LEU A 352 45.47 -6.15 38.63
C LEU A 352 45.38 -7.39 39.55
N ARG A 353 44.15 -7.86 39.83
CA ARG A 353 43.91 -9.10 40.58
C ARG A 353 44.40 -10.36 39.86
N HIS A 354 44.31 -10.38 38.53
CA HIS A 354 44.73 -11.51 37.71
C HIS A 354 46.26 -11.63 37.62
N GLU A 355 46.99 -10.53 37.82
CA GLU A 355 48.47 -10.49 37.87
C GLU A 355 49.02 -10.88 39.25
N ALA A 356 48.21 -10.77 40.31
CA ALA A 356 48.60 -11.09 41.69
C ALA A 356 48.41 -12.58 42.10
N ASP A 357 47.94 -13.44 41.19
CA ASP A 357 47.74 -14.91 41.37
C ASP A 357 46.86 -15.33 42.58
N ASP A 358 46.00 -14.44 43.09
CA ASP A 358 45.06 -14.75 44.19
C ASP A 358 43.70 -15.27 43.63
N LYS A 359 43.64 -16.60 43.45
CA LYS A 359 42.54 -17.34 42.79
C LYS A 359 41.23 -17.41 43.60
N ASN A 360 41.15 -16.79 44.78
CA ASN A 360 40.06 -17.01 45.73
C ASN A 360 38.88 -16.01 45.60
N ILE A 361 38.98 -15.01 44.71
CA ILE A 361 37.91 -14.04 44.45
C ILE A 361 37.24 -14.38 43.10
N PRO A 362 35.89 -14.43 43.01
CA PRO A 362 35.22 -14.70 41.74
C PRO A 362 35.43 -13.60 40.69
N LYS A 363 35.37 -13.95 39.41
CA LYS A 363 35.40 -12.98 38.31
C LYS A 363 34.19 -12.03 38.39
N ASN A 364 34.41 -10.73 38.17
CA ASN A 364 33.40 -9.66 38.26
C ASN A 364 32.84 -9.42 39.68
N PHE A 365 33.48 -9.95 40.72
CA PHE A 365 33.01 -9.82 42.09
C PHE A 365 33.03 -8.36 42.57
N VAL A 366 34.11 -7.63 42.29
CA VAL A 366 34.26 -6.21 42.68
C VAL A 366 33.18 -5.35 42.04
N ILE A 367 32.93 -5.54 40.73
CA ILE A 367 31.85 -4.87 40.00
C ILE A 367 30.50 -5.16 40.66
N GLY A 368 30.21 -6.43 40.94
CA GLY A 368 28.97 -6.84 41.59
C GLY A 368 28.78 -6.25 43.00
N GLN A 369 29.84 -6.13 43.79
CA GLN A 369 29.77 -5.54 45.14
C GLN A 369 29.59 -4.02 45.10
N LEU A 370 30.29 -3.32 44.21
CA LEU A 370 30.10 -1.87 44.02
C LEU A 370 28.69 -1.55 43.52
N GLU A 371 28.16 -2.35 42.60
CA GLU A 371 26.76 -2.24 42.15
C GLU A 371 25.77 -2.51 43.29
N GLN A 372 25.98 -3.55 44.11
CA GLN A 372 25.13 -3.87 45.26
C GLN A 372 25.15 -2.78 46.34
N ALA A 373 26.31 -2.14 46.53
CA ALA A 373 26.48 -1.02 47.44
C ALA A 373 25.90 0.31 46.91
N GLN A 374 25.27 0.30 45.74
CA GLN A 374 24.74 1.48 45.06
C GLN A 374 25.80 2.57 44.81
N VAL A 375 27.04 2.17 44.59
CA VAL A 375 28.09 3.09 44.15
C VAL A 375 27.81 3.41 42.68
N LYS A 376 27.28 4.60 42.43
CA LYS A 376 26.80 5.02 41.10
C LYS A 376 27.72 6.06 40.47
N ASP A 377 28.45 6.82 41.27
CA ASP A 377 29.32 7.91 40.84
C ASP A 377 30.61 7.95 41.69
N LEU A 378 31.53 8.86 41.35
CA LEU A 378 32.76 9.07 42.13
C LEU A 378 32.48 9.49 43.58
N ALA A 379 31.46 10.31 43.82
CA ALA A 379 31.13 10.77 45.17
C ALA A 379 30.66 9.64 46.09
N SER A 380 29.86 8.71 45.57
CA SER A 380 29.41 7.51 46.27
C SER A 380 30.52 6.48 46.43
N LEU A 381 31.49 6.41 45.50
CA LEU A 381 32.71 5.61 45.70
C LEU A 381 33.54 6.16 46.86
N ASP A 382 33.61 7.48 47.00
CA ASP A 382 34.36 8.12 48.09
C ASP A 382 33.74 7.86 49.43
N HIS A 383 32.42 7.99 49.52
CA HIS A 383 31.66 7.61 50.70
C HIS A 383 31.83 6.13 51.02
N PHE A 384 31.83 5.26 50.01
CA PHE A 384 32.06 3.83 50.17
C PHE A 384 33.47 3.57 50.74
N LEU A 385 34.52 4.15 50.14
CA LEU A 385 35.91 3.98 50.56
C LEU A 385 36.24 4.64 51.91
N ALA A 386 35.38 5.53 52.41
CA ALA A 386 35.48 6.17 53.73
C ALA A 386 34.87 5.33 54.87
N LEU A 387 34.14 4.25 54.56
CA LEU A 387 33.59 3.34 55.56
C LEU A 387 34.70 2.65 56.37
N ASP A 388 34.37 2.22 57.59
CA ASP A 388 35.34 1.49 58.42
C ASP A 388 35.69 0.12 57.82
N ARG A 389 36.87 -0.38 58.21
CA ARG A 389 37.46 -1.61 57.66
C ARG A 389 36.54 -2.83 57.76
N LYS A 390 35.78 -2.97 58.86
CA LYS A 390 34.88 -4.11 59.07
C LYS A 390 33.63 -3.99 58.21
N SER A 391 33.10 -2.77 58.05
CA SER A 391 31.99 -2.49 57.16
C SER A 391 32.34 -2.77 55.70
N LEU A 392 33.53 -2.34 55.25
CA LEU A 392 34.04 -2.63 53.91
C LEU A 392 34.25 -4.13 53.68
N GLN A 393 34.83 -4.84 54.65
CA GLN A 393 34.99 -6.29 54.57
C GLN A 393 33.64 -7.00 54.37
N LYS A 394 32.60 -6.57 55.09
CA LYS A 394 31.26 -7.14 55.00
C LYS A 394 30.58 -6.80 53.67
N LEU A 395 30.67 -5.55 53.22
CA LEU A 395 30.06 -5.08 51.97
C LEU A 395 30.76 -5.59 50.72
N LEU A 396 32.06 -5.89 50.80
CA LEU A 396 32.81 -6.52 49.72
C LEU A 396 32.82 -8.05 49.84
N GLY A 397 32.16 -8.65 50.84
CA GLY A 397 32.11 -10.10 51.02
C GLY A 397 33.49 -10.78 51.16
N LEU A 398 34.49 -10.08 51.70
CA LEU A 398 35.87 -10.57 51.80
C LEU A 398 36.11 -11.34 53.10
N ARG A 399 36.88 -12.44 53.01
CA ARG A 399 37.10 -13.35 54.15
C ARG A 399 38.10 -12.82 55.17
N THR A 400 39.05 -11.99 54.73
CA THR A 400 40.12 -11.47 55.58
C THR A 400 40.25 -9.96 55.48
N LEU A 401 40.75 -9.33 56.55
CA LEU A 401 41.05 -7.90 56.56
C LEU A 401 42.20 -7.55 55.60
N THR A 402 43.17 -8.45 55.42
CA THR A 402 44.27 -8.28 54.46
C THR A 402 43.76 -8.18 53.02
N GLN A 403 42.80 -9.03 52.62
CA GLN A 403 42.15 -8.93 51.31
C GLN A 403 41.37 -7.62 51.15
N THR A 404 40.77 -7.14 52.24
CA THR A 404 40.03 -5.87 52.27
C THR A 404 40.98 -4.69 52.00
N ASP A 405 42.17 -4.70 52.59
CA ASP A 405 43.18 -3.66 52.39
C ASP A 405 43.72 -3.63 50.96
N GLN A 406 44.02 -4.79 50.40
CA GLN A 406 44.50 -4.91 49.02
C GLN A 406 43.44 -4.39 48.04
N MET A 407 42.17 -4.71 48.27
CA MET A 407 41.07 -4.24 47.43
C MET A 407 40.86 -2.72 47.55
N ILE A 408 40.93 -2.18 48.77
CA ILE A 408 40.85 -0.72 49.00
C ILE A 408 42.01 0.00 48.31
N ALA A 409 43.23 -0.53 48.42
CA ALA A 409 44.40 0.06 47.78
C ALA A 409 44.27 0.06 46.25
N ALA A 410 43.82 -1.05 45.67
CA ALA A 410 43.60 -1.17 44.23
C ALA A 410 42.51 -0.22 43.72
N LEU A 411 41.39 -0.09 44.44
CA LEU A 411 40.31 0.85 44.09
C LEU A 411 40.76 2.31 44.19
N LYS A 412 41.55 2.66 45.21
CA LYS A 412 42.12 4.01 45.37
C LYS A 412 43.15 4.35 44.29
N GLN A 413 44.01 3.40 43.95
CA GLN A 413 44.99 3.56 42.87
C GLN A 413 44.29 3.78 41.53
N ALA A 414 43.37 2.88 41.17
CA ALA A 414 42.64 2.98 39.90
C ALA A 414 41.80 4.27 39.83
N ARG A 415 41.28 4.78 40.95
CA ARG A 415 40.65 6.10 41.00
C ARG A 415 41.63 7.24 40.71
N SER A 416 42.80 7.26 41.38
CA SER A 416 43.81 8.31 41.19
C SER A 416 44.37 8.37 39.77
N GLU A 417 44.43 7.22 39.08
CA GLU A 417 44.85 7.15 37.68
C GLU A 417 43.81 7.73 36.72
N VAL A 418 42.51 7.64 37.05
CA VAL A 418 41.45 8.28 36.27
C VAL A 418 41.49 9.79 36.44
N ASP A 419 41.69 10.29 37.66
CA ASP A 419 41.87 11.73 37.93
C ASP A 419 43.04 12.31 37.12
N ALA A 420 44.11 11.52 36.89
CA ALA A 420 45.26 11.91 36.07
C ALA A 420 45.03 11.83 34.56
N GLN A 421 43.96 11.18 34.09
CA GLN A 421 43.58 11.08 32.67
C GLN A 421 42.55 12.16 32.27
N GLU A 422 41.82 12.73 33.23
CA GLU A 422 40.80 13.77 33.00
C GLU A 422 41.30 15.22 33.21
N GLY A 423 42.48 15.41 33.82
CA GLY A 423 43.17 16.71 33.95
C GLY A 423 44.21 16.92 32.86
#